data_AF-A0A1I7T1Q7-F1
#
_entry.id   AF-A0A1I7T1Q7-F1
#
_cell.length_a   1.000
_cell.length_b   1.000
_cell.length_c   1.000
_cell.angle_alpha   90.00
_cell.angle_beta   90.00
_cell.angle_gamma   90.00
#
_symmetry.space_group_name_H-M   'P 1'
#
loop_
_entity.id
_entity.type
_entity.pdbx_description
1 polymer ?
#
loop_
_entity_poly.entity_id
_entity_poly.type
_entity_poly.pdbx_seq_one_letter_code
_entity_poly.pdbx_strand_id
1 'polypeptide(L)'
;MSAPHYKQIAHERLRIQAKRFFDFKKHYIVTAEERKLVVKVPVNAFPNSLTCTPDGKRKLPIAAMNMLAVEVAHTSFHLQPPPHGEQEMFMSKSTFQPRDYPRENEVLLVQGITKQGNLGTNVKFQIRVKRRRSLKLIALGFGTLVPKPSDSRTLPAGTSSNSPAPAPPVPSAPPAPSAPPARPVPPVRAALPPPTVRPTPILCQQKYMLVNSTFQQPQQLTAILGLEGIKAYNISRIVLPLQASPTRYMYHFQVAEDDVEQLKKILMPGINWVVAFAADNMVEGRPPFVTTAMSLTDFIETLFLSRKAANEAANHTNWKDDLPIRLGNKNYVKAAIGVTHLRNDVMKHLTARGRNIYEVVKARAYGEPYTEI
;
A
#
# COMPACT_ATOMS: atom_id res chain seq x y z
N MET A 1 30.33 -10.64 1.98
CA MET A 1 30.76 -11.21 0.68
C MET A 1 31.07 -10.08 -0.30
N SER A 2 31.85 -10.33 -1.35
CA SER A 2 32.25 -9.28 -2.32
C SER A 2 31.23 -9.12 -3.46
N ALA A 3 31.16 -7.92 -4.08
CA ALA A 3 30.26 -7.63 -5.20
C ALA A 3 30.37 -8.61 -6.41
N PRO A 4 31.55 -9.15 -6.76
CA PRO A 4 31.68 -10.18 -7.78
C PRO A 4 30.91 -11.47 -7.47
N HIS A 5 30.84 -11.87 -6.19
CA HIS A 5 30.16 -13.08 -5.76
C HIS A 5 28.64 -12.95 -5.92
N TYR A 6 28.04 -11.85 -5.46
CA TYR A 6 26.60 -11.59 -5.66
C TYR A 6 26.22 -11.51 -7.14
N LYS A 7 27.09 -10.95 -7.99
CA LYS A 7 26.86 -10.93 -9.44
C LYS A 7 26.85 -12.33 -10.05
N GLN A 8 27.66 -13.26 -9.54
CA GLN A 8 27.68 -14.65 -10.00
C GLN A 8 26.39 -15.38 -9.59
N ILE A 9 25.98 -15.27 -8.33
CA ILE A 9 24.73 -15.86 -7.83
C ILE A 9 23.53 -15.29 -8.59
N ALA A 10 23.46 -13.97 -8.74
CA ALA A 10 22.40 -13.30 -9.48
C ALA A 10 22.29 -13.81 -10.93
N HIS A 11 23.43 -13.98 -11.60
CA HIS A 11 23.47 -14.48 -12.97
C HIS A 11 22.96 -15.91 -13.10
N GLU A 12 23.39 -16.80 -12.22
CA GLU A 12 23.00 -18.20 -12.24
C GLU A 12 21.49 -18.36 -11.98
N ARG A 13 20.98 -17.69 -10.95
CA ARG A 13 19.55 -17.71 -10.60
C ARG A 13 18.69 -17.11 -11.70
N LEU A 14 19.05 -15.94 -12.22
CA LEU A 14 18.33 -15.33 -13.35
C LEU A 14 18.41 -16.20 -14.60
N ARG A 15 19.55 -16.81 -14.92
CA ARG A 15 19.64 -17.71 -16.07
C ARG A 15 18.67 -18.89 -15.96
N ILE A 16 18.45 -19.43 -14.77
CA ILE A 16 17.51 -20.55 -14.54
C ILE A 16 16.06 -20.07 -14.64
N GLN A 17 15.72 -18.95 -13.99
CA GLN A 17 14.34 -18.43 -13.94
C GLN A 17 13.92 -17.81 -15.29
N ALA A 18 14.77 -16.93 -15.83
CA ALA A 18 14.50 -16.12 -17.02
C ALA A 18 14.56 -16.90 -18.34
N LYS A 19 15.10 -18.14 -18.33
CA LYS A 19 15.17 -19.01 -19.51
C LYS A 19 13.81 -19.16 -20.20
N ARG A 20 12.73 -19.02 -19.44
CA ARG A 20 11.35 -19.11 -19.94
C ARG A 20 10.99 -18.01 -20.95
N PHE A 21 11.70 -16.88 -20.97
CA PHE A 21 11.35 -15.75 -21.82
C PHE A 21 12.50 -15.15 -22.64
N PHE A 22 13.76 -15.27 -22.19
CA PHE A 22 14.93 -14.98 -23.03
C PHE A 22 16.22 -15.55 -22.43
N ASP A 23 17.23 -15.70 -23.27
CA ASP A 23 18.58 -16.09 -22.83
C ASP A 23 19.26 -14.95 -22.06
N PHE A 24 19.26 -15.07 -20.73
CA PHE A 24 19.84 -14.06 -19.85
C PHE A 24 21.37 -14.05 -19.95
N LYS A 25 21.96 -12.87 -20.12
CA LYS A 25 23.42 -12.67 -20.22
C LYS A 25 23.96 -11.94 -19.00
N LYS A 26 25.12 -12.37 -18.49
CA LYS A 26 25.78 -11.78 -17.30
C LYS A 26 25.95 -10.27 -17.36
N HIS A 27 26.24 -9.71 -18.54
CA HIS A 27 26.44 -8.27 -18.71
C HIS A 27 25.16 -7.42 -18.54
N TYR A 28 23.98 -8.05 -18.45
CA TYR A 28 22.76 -7.36 -18.06
C TYR A 28 22.79 -6.96 -16.57
N ILE A 29 23.62 -7.56 -15.72
CA ILE A 29 23.66 -7.22 -14.29
C ILE A 29 24.50 -5.95 -14.08
N VAL A 30 23.84 -4.88 -13.66
CA VAL A 30 24.48 -3.58 -13.36
C VAL A 30 25.05 -3.62 -11.95
N THR A 31 24.20 -3.90 -10.95
CA THR A 31 24.57 -3.97 -9.53
C THR A 31 23.90 -5.17 -8.87
N ALA A 32 24.63 -5.89 -8.02
CA ALA A 32 24.11 -6.99 -7.20
C ALA A 32 24.68 -6.87 -5.79
N GLU A 33 23.79 -6.71 -4.82
CA GLU A 33 24.05 -6.55 -3.39
C GLU A 33 23.00 -7.38 -2.64
N GLU A 34 23.26 -7.73 -1.37
CA GLU A 34 22.43 -8.67 -0.57
C GLU A 34 20.91 -8.49 -0.73
N ARG A 35 20.43 -7.25 -0.86
CA ARG A 35 18.99 -6.93 -0.89
C ARG A 35 18.53 -6.22 -2.14
N LYS A 36 19.41 -6.06 -3.12
CA LYS A 36 19.16 -5.21 -4.29
C LYS A 36 19.85 -5.78 -5.52
N LEU A 37 19.07 -5.93 -6.58
CA LEU A 37 19.56 -6.33 -7.89
C LEU A 37 19.05 -5.35 -8.94
N VAL A 38 19.94 -4.87 -9.80
CA VAL A 38 19.59 -4.04 -10.95
C VAL A 38 20.09 -4.71 -12.20
N VAL A 39 19.17 -4.98 -13.12
CA VAL A 39 19.48 -5.51 -14.45
C VAL A 39 19.10 -4.52 -15.54
N LYS A 40 19.86 -4.54 -16.63
CA LYS A 40 19.71 -3.72 -17.82
C LYS A 40 19.45 -4.64 -19.01
N VAL A 41 18.21 -4.71 -19.46
CA VAL A 41 17.77 -5.65 -20.51
C VAL A 41 17.23 -4.88 -21.71
N PRO A 42 17.81 -5.04 -22.90
CA PRO A 42 17.27 -4.47 -24.14
C PRO A 42 15.86 -5.03 -24.46
N VAL A 43 14.94 -4.21 -24.97
CA VAL A 43 13.58 -4.68 -25.33
C VAL A 43 13.61 -5.67 -26.50
N ASN A 44 14.59 -5.57 -27.39
CA ASN A 44 14.80 -6.55 -28.46
C ASN A 44 15.35 -7.90 -27.97
N ALA A 45 15.73 -8.01 -26.69
CA ALA A 45 16.12 -9.29 -26.10
C ALA A 45 14.91 -10.21 -25.82
N PHE A 46 13.68 -9.78 -26.13
CA PHE A 46 12.44 -10.56 -25.97
C PHE A 46 11.90 -11.00 -27.35
N PRO A 47 12.61 -11.88 -28.09
CA PRO A 47 12.35 -12.14 -29.50
C PRO A 47 10.93 -12.68 -29.77
N ASN A 48 10.35 -13.41 -28.81
CA ASN A 48 9.06 -14.09 -28.98
C ASN A 48 7.91 -13.42 -28.23
N SER A 49 8.15 -12.28 -27.57
CA SER A 49 7.13 -11.66 -26.71
C SER A 49 6.56 -10.37 -27.27
N LEU A 50 7.12 -9.78 -28.33
CA LEU A 50 6.60 -8.52 -28.86
C LEU A 50 5.24 -8.73 -29.53
N THR A 51 4.21 -8.05 -29.03
CA THR A 51 2.90 -8.04 -29.67
C THR A 51 2.79 -6.85 -30.62
N CYS A 52 2.25 -7.08 -31.81
CA CYS A 52 1.87 -6.01 -32.72
C CYS A 52 0.58 -5.37 -32.22
N THR A 53 0.62 -4.07 -31.97
CA THR A 53 -0.60 -3.28 -31.74
C THR A 53 -1.36 -3.07 -33.05
N PRO A 54 -2.65 -2.70 -33.00
CA PRO A 54 -3.42 -2.31 -34.19
C PRO A 54 -2.71 -1.26 -35.07
N ASP A 55 -1.93 -0.37 -34.45
CA ASP A 55 -1.14 0.66 -35.13
C ASP A 55 0.17 0.14 -35.78
N GLY A 56 0.37 -1.18 -35.89
CA GLY A 56 1.58 -1.81 -36.45
C GLY A 56 2.83 -1.73 -35.57
N LYS A 57 2.77 -1.09 -34.39
CA LYS A 57 3.91 -0.97 -33.46
C LYS A 57 4.10 -2.24 -32.63
N ARG A 58 5.34 -2.69 -32.49
CA ARG A 58 5.72 -3.77 -31.58
C ARG A 58 5.84 -3.25 -30.14
N LYS A 59 5.15 -3.88 -29.20
CA LYS A 59 5.22 -3.55 -27.77
C LYS A 59 5.56 -4.78 -26.95
N LEU A 60 6.31 -4.57 -25.87
CA LEU A 60 6.53 -5.60 -24.86
C LEU A 60 5.27 -5.76 -23.99
N PRO A 61 4.68 -6.95 -23.88
CA PRO A 61 3.49 -7.20 -23.09
C PRO A 61 3.73 -6.90 -21.60
N ILE A 62 2.69 -6.41 -20.95
CA ILE A 62 2.66 -6.17 -19.50
C ILE A 62 3.04 -7.44 -18.74
N ALA A 63 2.55 -8.60 -19.17
CA ALA A 63 2.87 -9.89 -18.55
C ALA A 63 4.37 -10.21 -18.60
N ALA A 64 5.04 -9.99 -19.72
CA ALA A 64 6.48 -10.22 -19.86
C ALA A 64 7.29 -9.27 -18.97
N MET A 65 6.89 -7.99 -18.91
CA MET A 65 7.51 -7.02 -18.00
C MET A 65 7.32 -7.41 -16.53
N ASN A 66 6.12 -7.85 -16.15
CA ASN A 66 5.82 -8.28 -14.80
C ASN A 66 6.66 -9.50 -14.39
N MET A 67 6.70 -10.54 -15.23
CA MET A 67 7.46 -11.76 -14.97
C MET A 67 8.94 -11.47 -14.73
N LEU A 68 9.58 -10.72 -15.65
CA LEU A 68 10.98 -10.32 -15.48
C LEU A 68 11.20 -9.58 -14.17
N ALA A 69 10.32 -8.64 -13.83
CA ALA A 69 10.47 -7.83 -12.63
C ALA A 69 10.28 -8.65 -11.35
N VAL A 70 9.36 -9.62 -11.36
CA VAL A 70 9.20 -10.60 -10.28
C VAL A 70 10.43 -11.47 -10.12
N GLU A 71 11.02 -11.97 -11.21
CA GLU A 71 12.23 -12.81 -11.15
C GLU A 71 13.47 -12.06 -10.68
N VAL A 72 13.66 -10.82 -11.14
CA VAL A 72 14.76 -9.96 -10.65
C VAL A 72 14.61 -9.72 -9.16
N ALA A 73 13.37 -9.53 -8.69
CA ALA A 73 13.13 -9.27 -7.28
C ALA A 73 13.17 -10.53 -6.42
N HIS A 74 12.73 -11.68 -6.94
CA HIS A 74 12.94 -12.99 -6.32
C HIS A 74 14.42 -13.32 -6.20
N THR A 75 15.20 -13.10 -7.26
CA THR A 75 16.66 -13.28 -7.25
C THR A 75 17.32 -12.39 -6.22
N SER A 76 16.84 -11.14 -6.03
CA SER A 76 17.41 -10.24 -5.00
C SER A 76 17.27 -10.78 -3.58
N PHE A 77 16.31 -11.67 -3.30
CA PHE A 77 16.20 -12.33 -1.99
C PHE A 77 17.29 -13.38 -1.80
N HIS A 78 17.55 -14.16 -2.84
CA HIS A 78 18.59 -15.20 -2.85
C HIS A 78 20.02 -14.65 -2.88
N LEU A 79 20.19 -13.32 -2.95
CA LEU A 79 21.47 -12.67 -2.69
C LEU A 79 21.76 -12.53 -1.19
N GLN A 80 20.80 -12.79 -0.30
CA GLN A 80 21.06 -12.78 1.14
C GLN A 80 21.66 -14.12 1.57
N PRO A 81 22.60 -14.14 2.53
CA PRO A 81 23.04 -15.39 3.13
C PRO A 81 21.83 -16.11 3.75
N PRO A 82 21.57 -17.39 3.41
CA PRO A 82 20.41 -18.11 3.91
C PRO A 82 20.54 -18.29 5.44
N PRO A 83 19.54 -17.89 6.24
CA PRO A 83 19.61 -18.12 7.68
C PRO A 83 19.54 -19.61 8.05
N HIS A 84 18.82 -20.43 7.27
CA HIS A 84 18.70 -21.89 7.46
C HIS A 84 18.44 -22.62 6.13
N GLY A 85 19.50 -22.91 5.36
CA GLY A 85 19.41 -23.66 4.10
C GLY A 85 18.72 -22.92 2.94
N GLU A 86 18.76 -23.51 1.74
CA GLU A 86 18.04 -22.98 0.57
C GLU A 86 16.52 -23.12 0.78
N GLN A 87 15.91 -22.13 1.42
CA GLN A 87 14.45 -22.10 1.56
C GLN A 87 13.82 -21.67 0.23
N GLU A 88 13.01 -22.55 -0.36
CA GLU A 88 12.17 -22.19 -1.51
C GLU A 88 11.13 -21.15 -1.06
N MET A 89 11.24 -19.94 -1.62
CA MET A 89 10.27 -18.88 -1.40
C MET A 89 9.37 -18.75 -2.63
N PHE A 90 8.07 -18.58 -2.40
CA PHE A 90 7.13 -18.24 -3.47
C PHE A 90 6.52 -16.85 -3.24
N MET A 91 6.22 -16.15 -4.34
CA MET A 91 5.53 -14.87 -4.30
C MET A 91 4.04 -15.11 -4.04
N SER A 92 3.57 -14.88 -2.81
CA SER A 92 2.17 -15.20 -2.45
C SER A 92 1.16 -14.20 -3.03
N LYS A 93 1.54 -12.92 -3.05
CA LYS A 93 0.75 -11.82 -3.62
C LYS A 93 1.71 -10.84 -4.25
N SER A 94 1.44 -10.45 -5.49
CA SER A 94 2.14 -9.35 -6.16
C SER A 94 1.15 -8.39 -6.79
N THR A 95 1.48 -7.12 -6.77
CA THR A 95 0.79 -6.04 -7.48
C THR A 95 1.75 -5.52 -8.54
N PHE A 96 1.25 -5.29 -9.74
CA PHE A 96 2.02 -4.71 -10.83
C PHE A 96 1.23 -3.57 -11.46
N GLN A 97 1.85 -2.39 -11.50
CA GLN A 97 1.26 -1.16 -11.98
C GLN A 97 2.05 -0.67 -13.19
N PRO A 98 1.62 -1.01 -14.42
CA PRO A 98 2.20 -0.41 -15.62
C PRO A 98 1.78 1.07 -15.70
N ARG A 99 2.74 1.95 -15.97
CA ARG A 99 2.56 3.40 -16.15
C ARG A 99 2.80 3.85 -17.59
N ASP A 100 3.64 3.12 -18.33
CA ASP A 100 3.98 3.41 -19.72
C ASP A 100 4.51 2.13 -20.40
N TYR A 101 4.59 2.15 -21.74
CA TYR A 101 5.16 1.06 -22.52
C TYR A 101 6.56 1.41 -23.01
N PRO A 102 7.51 0.45 -22.98
CA PRO A 102 8.82 0.64 -23.56
C PRO A 102 8.74 0.59 -25.09
N ARG A 103 9.61 1.33 -25.76
CA ARG A 103 9.78 1.28 -27.23
C ARG A 103 10.75 0.15 -27.61
N GLU A 104 10.68 -0.34 -28.84
CA GLU A 104 11.51 -1.47 -29.32
C GLU A 104 13.02 -1.24 -29.15
N ASN A 105 13.48 0.01 -29.33
CA ASN A 105 14.89 0.38 -29.21
C ASN A 105 15.29 0.84 -27.78
N GLU A 106 14.37 0.76 -26.81
CA GLU A 106 14.67 1.14 -25.43
C GLU A 106 15.31 0.00 -24.65
N VAL A 107 15.97 0.38 -23.55
CA VAL A 107 16.57 -0.56 -22.61
C VAL A 107 15.86 -0.43 -21.27
N LEU A 108 15.40 -1.56 -20.76
CA LEU A 108 14.77 -1.69 -19.46
C LEU A 108 15.85 -1.70 -18.37
N LEU A 109 15.67 -0.88 -17.35
CA LEU A 109 16.38 -0.94 -16.08
C LEU A 109 15.40 -1.49 -15.05
N VAL A 110 15.57 -2.76 -14.73
CA VAL A 110 14.69 -3.50 -13.82
C VAL A 110 15.43 -3.64 -12.50
N GLN A 111 14.82 -3.12 -11.46
CA GLN A 111 15.38 -3.13 -10.11
C GLN A 111 14.48 -3.97 -9.21
N GLY A 112 15.06 -4.97 -8.57
CA GLY A 112 14.46 -5.76 -7.50
C GLY A 112 15.07 -5.39 -6.16
N ILE A 113 14.23 -5.22 -5.14
CA ILE A 113 14.64 -4.92 -3.77
C ILE A 113 13.88 -5.83 -2.82
N THR A 114 14.57 -6.45 -1.87
CA THR A 114 13.97 -7.28 -0.83
C THR A 114 14.28 -6.74 0.56
N LYS A 115 13.27 -6.71 1.42
CA LYS A 115 13.41 -6.29 2.82
C LYS A 115 12.67 -7.26 3.72
N GLN A 116 13.28 -7.67 4.82
CA GLN A 116 12.65 -8.51 5.81
C GLN A 116 11.48 -7.75 6.47
N GLY A 117 10.31 -8.37 6.55
CA GLY A 117 9.11 -7.84 7.17
C GLY A 117 8.48 -8.84 8.12
N ASN A 118 7.48 -8.39 8.90
CA ASN A 118 6.87 -9.18 9.96
C ASN A 118 6.05 -10.38 9.46
N LEU A 119 5.61 -10.38 8.20
CA LEU A 119 4.75 -11.41 7.58
C LEU A 119 5.49 -12.22 6.50
N GLY A 120 6.79 -12.00 6.33
CA GLY A 120 7.60 -12.55 5.24
C GLY A 120 8.57 -11.52 4.66
N THR A 121 9.23 -11.88 3.55
CA THR A 121 10.15 -10.95 2.87
C THR A 121 9.33 -10.08 1.91
N ASN A 122 9.29 -8.78 2.18
CA ASN A 122 8.68 -7.81 1.28
C ASN A 122 9.57 -7.58 0.07
N VAL A 123 8.94 -7.50 -1.09
CA VAL A 123 9.62 -7.35 -2.37
C VAL A 123 9.06 -6.14 -3.09
N LYS A 124 9.97 -5.36 -3.66
CA LYS A 124 9.66 -4.22 -4.51
C LYS A 124 10.38 -4.37 -5.82
N PHE A 125 9.68 -4.12 -6.90
CA PHE A 125 10.29 -4.07 -8.22
C PHE A 125 9.90 -2.82 -8.98
N GLN A 126 10.86 -2.26 -9.70
CA GLN A 126 10.70 -1.06 -10.51
C GLN A 126 11.26 -1.30 -11.89
N ILE A 127 10.54 -0.86 -12.92
CA ILE A 127 11.02 -0.87 -14.29
C ILE A 127 11.14 0.58 -14.75
N ARG A 128 12.35 0.98 -15.14
CA ARG A 128 12.64 2.29 -15.70
C ARG A 128 13.16 2.13 -17.12
N VAL A 129 12.97 3.14 -17.96
CA VAL A 129 13.62 3.24 -19.27
C VAL A 129 14.44 4.50 -19.34
N LYS A 130 15.61 4.40 -19.99
CA LYS A 130 16.43 5.56 -20.30
C LYS A 130 15.90 6.20 -21.59
N ARG A 131 15.32 7.40 -21.50
CA ARG A 131 14.86 8.19 -22.64
C ARG A 131 15.67 9.47 -22.73
N ARG A 132 16.45 9.61 -23.81
CA ARG A 132 17.37 10.75 -24.02
C ARG A 132 18.29 10.97 -22.79
N ARG A 133 17.92 11.88 -21.89
CA ARG A 133 18.67 12.28 -20.68
C ARG A 133 17.94 11.96 -19.35
N SER A 134 16.75 11.34 -19.38
CA SER A 134 16.00 11.03 -18.16
C SER A 134 15.70 9.54 -18.00
N LEU A 135 15.64 9.11 -16.74
CA LEU A 135 15.20 7.79 -16.32
C LEU A 135 13.70 7.87 -16.00
N LYS A 136 12.86 7.34 -16.89
CA LYS A 136 11.41 7.35 -16.70
C LYS A 136 10.96 6.05 -16.05
N LEU A 137 10.21 6.13 -14.95
CA LEU A 137 9.54 4.97 -14.35
C LEU A 137 8.35 4.56 -15.21
N ILE A 138 8.35 3.31 -15.68
CA ILE A 138 7.30 2.77 -16.56
C ILE A 138 6.50 1.65 -15.92
N ALA A 139 6.99 1.03 -14.86
CA ALA A 139 6.20 0.14 -14.03
C ALA A 139 6.73 0.07 -12.60
N LEU A 140 5.82 -0.21 -11.67
CA LEU A 140 6.10 -0.40 -10.24
C LEU A 140 5.32 -1.61 -9.74
N GLY A 141 5.94 -2.43 -8.92
CA GLY A 141 5.26 -3.54 -8.28
C GLY A 141 5.77 -3.82 -6.88
N PHE A 142 4.90 -4.45 -6.11
CA PHE A 142 5.14 -4.86 -4.73
C PHE A 142 4.63 -6.26 -4.52
N GLY A 143 5.31 -7.05 -3.70
CA GLY A 143 4.85 -8.37 -3.32
C GLY A 143 5.44 -8.85 -2.01
N THR A 144 5.01 -10.04 -1.59
CA THR A 144 5.52 -10.71 -0.40
C THR A 144 5.97 -12.11 -0.78
N LEU A 145 7.23 -12.41 -0.47
CA LEU A 145 7.79 -13.75 -0.51
C LEU A 145 7.49 -14.44 0.81
N VAL A 146 6.92 -15.63 0.73
CA VAL A 146 6.68 -16.50 1.87
C VAL A 146 7.34 -17.86 1.61
N PRO A 147 7.76 -18.58 2.67
CA PRO A 147 8.29 -19.92 2.52
C PRO A 147 7.24 -20.84 1.93
N LYS A 148 7.65 -21.71 1.01
CA LYS A 148 6.80 -22.81 0.55
C LYS A 148 6.55 -23.74 1.74
N PRO A 149 5.29 -24.07 2.08
CA PRO A 149 5.04 -25.09 3.09
C PRO A 149 5.66 -26.39 2.61
N SER A 150 6.53 -26.98 3.42
CA SER A 150 7.05 -28.32 3.15
C SER A 150 5.89 -29.31 3.24
N ASP A 151 5.60 -30.01 2.15
CA ASP A 151 4.71 -31.18 2.17
C ASP A 151 5.41 -32.35 2.88
N SER A 152 5.75 -32.19 4.16
CA SER A 152 6.13 -33.30 5.03
C SER A 152 4.90 -33.70 5.83
N ARG A 153 4.12 -34.60 5.23
CA ARG A 153 3.05 -35.34 5.90
C ARG A 153 3.69 -36.37 6.84
N THR A 154 4.01 -35.96 8.06
CA THR A 154 4.17 -36.87 9.19
C THR A 154 3.17 -36.48 10.26
N LEU A 155 2.01 -37.14 10.19
CA LEU A 155 1.08 -37.24 11.30
C LEU A 155 1.83 -37.92 12.46
N PRO A 156 1.86 -37.35 13.68
CA PRO A 156 1.87 -38.19 14.85
C PRO A 156 0.46 -38.79 14.96
N ALA A 157 0.35 -40.11 14.71
CA ALA A 157 -0.61 -40.92 15.44
C ALA A 157 -0.39 -40.61 16.94
N GLY A 158 -1.38 -40.22 17.73
CA GLY A 158 -2.68 -40.83 17.81
C GLY A 158 -2.62 -41.85 18.94
N THR A 159 -2.82 -41.41 20.18
CA THR A 159 -3.41 -42.24 21.24
C THR A 159 -4.21 -41.35 22.20
N SER A 160 -5.52 -41.49 22.05
CA SER A 160 -6.56 -41.18 23.01
C SER A 160 -6.43 -42.02 24.28
N SER A 161 -6.69 -41.44 25.46
CA SER A 161 -7.33 -42.17 26.56
C SER A 161 -8.05 -41.21 27.53
N ASN A 162 -9.38 -41.22 27.42
CA ASN A 162 -10.41 -41.18 28.45
C ASN A 162 -10.11 -40.70 29.90
N SER A 163 -10.97 -39.75 30.32
CA SER A 163 -11.85 -39.84 31.52
C SER A 163 -11.39 -39.28 32.90
N PRO A 164 -12.36 -38.95 33.80
CA PRO A 164 -12.38 -37.69 34.56
C PRO A 164 -12.30 -37.81 36.10
N ALA A 165 -11.98 -36.67 36.76
CA ALA A 165 -12.30 -36.17 38.13
C ALA A 165 -11.98 -37.06 39.38
N PRO A 166 -11.68 -36.49 40.58
CA PRO A 166 -12.70 -35.83 41.42
C PRO A 166 -12.21 -34.64 42.30
N ALA A 167 -13.17 -33.95 42.93
CA ALA A 167 -13.01 -33.04 44.08
C ALA A 167 -13.85 -33.59 45.26
N PRO A 168 -14.00 -32.94 46.44
CA PRO A 168 -13.09 -32.26 47.40
C PRO A 168 -13.17 -32.95 48.81
N PRO A 169 -12.73 -32.33 49.94
CA PRO A 169 -13.72 -31.62 50.79
C PRO A 169 -13.22 -30.37 51.58
N VAL A 170 -14.19 -29.56 52.02
CA VAL A 170 -14.23 -28.33 52.87
C VAL A 170 -14.60 -28.79 54.31
N PRO A 171 -14.42 -28.09 55.48
CA PRO A 171 -14.81 -26.69 55.82
C PRO A 171 -13.92 -25.96 56.86
N SER A 172 -14.04 -24.66 57.22
CA SER A 172 -15.19 -23.84 57.64
C SER A 172 -14.82 -22.34 57.70
N ALA A 173 -15.81 -21.44 57.58
CA ALA A 173 -15.75 -19.99 57.86
C ALA A 173 -16.31 -19.69 59.28
N PRO A 174 -16.61 -18.44 59.75
CA PRO A 174 -16.10 -17.05 59.57
C PRO A 174 -15.80 -16.41 60.99
N PRO A 175 -15.82 -15.07 61.32
CA PRO A 175 -15.98 -13.81 60.59
C PRO A 175 -14.96 -12.66 60.93
N ALA A 176 -15.03 -11.53 60.21
CA ALA A 176 -14.52 -10.20 60.59
C ALA A 176 -15.46 -9.54 61.64
N PRO A 177 -15.26 -8.31 62.20
CA PRO A 177 -14.25 -7.25 61.95
C PRO A 177 -13.69 -6.58 63.24
N SER A 178 -12.67 -5.72 63.14
CA SER A 178 -12.43 -4.57 64.05
C SER A 178 -11.23 -3.70 63.58
N ALA A 179 -11.45 -2.39 63.40
CA ALA A 179 -10.38 -1.37 63.39
C ALA A 179 -9.88 -1.15 64.82
N PRO A 180 -8.60 -0.75 65.06
CA PRO A 180 -8.24 0.68 65.22
C PRO A 180 -6.73 0.96 64.89
N PRO A 181 -6.05 1.99 65.45
CA PRO A 181 -6.07 3.41 65.12
C PRO A 181 -4.71 3.94 64.58
N ALA A 182 -4.68 5.25 64.30
CA ALA A 182 -3.61 6.01 63.66
C ALA A 182 -2.26 6.13 64.42
N ARG A 183 -1.16 6.14 63.64
CA ARG A 183 0.09 6.98 63.71
C ARG A 183 1.29 6.19 63.13
N PRO A 184 2.46 6.81 62.84
CA PRO A 184 2.74 8.18 62.41
C PRO A 184 3.57 8.21 61.10
N VAL A 185 3.63 9.39 60.50
CA VAL A 185 4.44 9.76 59.33
C VAL A 185 5.94 9.48 59.56
N PRO A 186 6.66 8.84 58.60
CA PRO A 186 8.11 8.93 58.52
C PRO A 186 8.55 9.98 57.47
N PRO A 187 9.76 10.54 57.62
CA PRO A 187 10.13 11.83 57.08
C PRO A 187 10.41 11.81 55.57
N VAL A 188 10.18 12.97 54.97
CA VAL A 188 10.49 13.35 53.59
C VAL A 188 11.90 12.88 53.22
N ARG A 189 12.00 11.79 52.46
CA ARG A 189 13.21 11.41 51.74
C ARG A 189 13.19 12.11 50.39
N ALA A 190 14.25 12.88 50.16
CA ALA A 190 14.51 13.71 49.00
C ALA A 190 13.96 13.15 47.69
N ALA A 191 13.13 13.96 47.03
CA ALA A 191 12.65 13.72 45.69
C ALA A 191 13.85 13.46 44.75
N LEU A 192 13.89 12.26 44.19
CA LEU A 192 14.59 12.02 42.94
C LEU A 192 14.14 13.08 41.93
N PRO A 193 15.05 13.70 41.16
CA PRO A 193 14.64 14.61 40.10
C PRO A 193 13.71 13.85 39.15
N PRO A 194 12.60 14.46 38.71
CA PRO A 194 11.68 13.80 37.78
C PRO A 194 12.46 13.36 36.55
N PRO A 195 12.11 12.21 35.94
CA PRO A 195 12.78 11.78 34.73
C PRO A 195 12.72 12.94 33.75
N THR A 196 13.89 13.37 33.30
CA THR A 196 14.02 14.38 32.26
C THR A 196 13.29 13.82 31.05
N VAL A 197 12.02 14.21 30.89
CA VAL A 197 11.28 14.00 29.66
C VAL A 197 12.06 14.80 28.65
N ARG A 198 12.96 14.12 27.93
CA ARG A 198 13.57 14.68 26.73
C ARG A 198 12.41 15.22 25.92
N PRO A 199 12.38 16.52 25.57
CA PRO A 199 11.37 16.99 24.67
C PRO A 199 11.55 16.18 23.40
N THR A 200 10.61 15.27 23.14
CA THR A 200 10.47 14.66 21.82
C THR A 200 10.41 15.86 20.88
N PRO A 201 11.30 15.96 19.88
CA PRO A 201 11.20 17.03 18.92
C PRO A 201 9.76 17.00 18.41
N ILE A 202 9.06 18.13 18.51
CA ILE A 202 7.72 18.29 17.96
C ILE A 202 7.92 18.15 16.46
N LEU A 203 7.90 16.91 15.97
CA LEU A 203 7.88 16.59 14.57
C LEU A 203 6.56 17.17 14.09
N CYS A 204 6.61 18.27 13.36
CA CYS A 204 5.48 18.74 12.56
C CYS A 204 5.00 17.55 11.73
N GLN A 205 3.80 17.07 12.04
CA GLN A 205 3.21 15.88 11.42
C GLN A 205 2.12 16.32 10.46
N GLN A 206 2.23 15.90 9.22
CA GLN A 206 1.22 16.14 8.20
C GLN A 206 0.31 14.92 8.03
N LYS A 207 -1.00 15.16 7.86
CA LYS A 207 -2.01 14.12 7.74
C LYS A 207 -2.26 13.77 6.27
N TYR A 208 -2.18 12.48 5.96
CA TYR A 208 -2.42 11.92 4.64
C TYR A 208 -3.43 10.79 4.71
N MET A 209 -3.97 10.42 3.55
CA MET A 209 -4.77 9.22 3.41
C MET A 209 -4.40 8.41 2.16
N LEU A 210 -4.41 7.08 2.30
CA LEU A 210 -4.37 6.13 1.19
C LEU A 210 -5.80 5.70 0.90
N VAL A 211 -6.25 5.92 -0.33
CA VAL A 211 -7.60 5.60 -0.80
C VAL A 211 -7.57 4.39 -1.72
N ASN A 212 -8.67 3.64 -1.75
CA ASN A 212 -8.92 2.52 -2.65
C ASN A 212 -7.97 1.32 -2.49
N SER A 213 -7.51 1.07 -1.27
CA SER A 213 -6.58 -0.01 -0.96
C SER A 213 -7.25 -1.37 -0.77
N THR A 214 -6.59 -2.44 -1.18
CA THR A 214 -6.97 -3.84 -0.85
C THR A 214 -6.19 -4.40 0.33
N PHE A 215 -5.35 -3.58 0.96
CA PHE A 215 -4.62 -4.00 2.15
C PHE A 215 -5.64 -4.31 3.24
N GLN A 216 -5.51 -5.50 3.83
CA GLN A 216 -6.36 -5.89 4.94
C GLN A 216 -5.80 -5.34 6.24
N GLN A 217 -4.49 -5.10 6.34
CA GLN A 217 -3.83 -4.78 7.60
C GLN A 217 -3.03 -3.47 7.52
N PRO A 218 -3.13 -2.55 8.50
CA PRO A 218 -2.31 -1.33 8.56
C PRO A 218 -0.81 -1.56 8.41
N GLN A 219 -0.31 -2.69 8.89
CA GLN A 219 1.09 -3.11 8.79
C GLN A 219 1.57 -3.20 7.32
N GLN A 220 0.69 -3.49 6.38
CA GLN A 220 1.02 -3.53 4.96
C GLN A 220 1.30 -2.13 4.42
N LEU A 221 0.54 -1.12 4.86
CA LEU A 221 0.82 0.29 4.55
C LEU A 221 2.15 0.72 5.17
N THR A 222 2.39 0.39 6.44
CA THR A 222 3.68 0.68 7.10
C THR A 222 4.86 0.06 6.37
N ALA A 223 4.72 -1.19 5.91
CA ALA A 223 5.75 -1.87 5.13
C ALA A 223 6.05 -1.15 3.82
N ILE A 224 5.01 -0.71 3.09
CA ILE A 224 5.17 -0.02 1.81
C ILE A 224 5.83 1.36 2.00
N LEU A 225 5.37 2.15 2.96
CA LEU A 225 5.96 3.45 3.25
C LEU A 225 7.40 3.30 3.76
N GLY A 226 7.66 2.29 4.60
CA GLY A 226 9.00 1.98 5.10
C GLY A 226 9.98 1.46 4.04
N LEU A 227 9.53 1.04 2.86
CA LEU A 227 10.40 0.75 1.70
C LEU A 227 10.88 2.03 1.01
N GLU A 228 10.14 3.12 1.17
CA GLU A 228 10.47 4.43 0.64
C GLU A 228 11.13 5.31 1.69
N GLY A 229 11.52 4.75 2.85
CA GLY A 229 12.14 5.50 3.95
C GLY A 229 11.16 6.32 4.78
N ILE A 230 9.85 6.24 4.49
CA ILE A 230 8.83 7.07 5.13
C ILE A 230 8.30 6.37 6.38
N LYS A 231 8.31 7.07 7.51
CA LYS A 231 7.72 6.56 8.74
C LYS A 231 6.31 7.12 8.91
N ALA A 232 5.33 6.23 8.86
CA ALA A 232 3.93 6.57 9.14
C ALA A 232 3.59 6.37 10.62
N TYR A 233 2.83 7.31 11.16
CA TYR A 233 2.33 7.36 12.53
C TYR A 233 0.81 7.36 12.52
N ASN A 234 0.19 6.98 13.66
CA ASN A 234 -1.25 7.11 13.90
C ASN A 234 -2.12 6.59 12.74
N ILE A 235 -1.85 5.35 12.32
CA ILE A 235 -2.54 4.74 11.17
C ILE A 235 -3.91 4.25 11.62
N SER A 236 -4.97 4.82 11.04
CA SER A 236 -6.33 4.29 11.15
C SER A 236 -6.75 3.64 9.83
N ARG A 237 -7.70 2.71 9.91
CA ARG A 237 -8.25 1.99 8.75
C ARG A 237 -9.76 2.06 8.78
N ILE A 238 -10.34 2.48 7.67
CA ILE A 238 -11.80 2.58 7.48
C ILE A 238 -12.17 1.79 6.23
N VAL A 239 -13.29 1.07 6.28
CA VAL A 239 -13.86 0.44 5.07
C VAL A 239 -14.37 1.53 4.14
N LEU A 240 -13.94 1.49 2.88
CA LEU A 240 -14.36 2.48 1.89
C LEU A 240 -15.88 2.42 1.73
N PRO A 241 -16.61 3.55 1.77
CA PRO A 241 -18.07 3.56 1.71
C PRO A 241 -18.63 3.30 0.29
N LEU A 242 -17.97 2.44 -0.49
CA LEU A 242 -18.31 2.07 -1.87
C LEU A 242 -18.55 0.56 -2.00
N GLN A 243 -19.46 0.18 -2.90
CA GLN A 243 -19.81 -1.18 -3.26
C GLN A 243 -18.72 -1.79 -4.18
N ALA A 244 -17.49 -1.88 -3.68
CA ALA A 244 -16.36 -2.43 -4.40
C ALA A 244 -16.14 -3.92 -4.07
N SER A 245 -15.81 -4.72 -5.09
CA SER A 245 -15.40 -6.12 -4.93
C SER A 245 -14.01 -6.33 -5.54
N PRO A 246 -13.01 -6.84 -4.78
CA PRO A 246 -13.02 -7.07 -3.33
C PRO A 246 -13.18 -5.77 -2.52
N THR A 247 -13.58 -5.91 -1.26
CA THR A 247 -13.71 -4.80 -0.30
C THR A 247 -12.45 -3.94 -0.27
N ARG A 248 -12.64 -2.61 -0.33
CA ARG A 248 -11.57 -1.62 -0.35
C ARG A 248 -11.53 -0.84 0.95
N TYR A 249 -10.38 -0.28 1.26
CA TYR A 249 -10.10 0.42 2.50
C TYR A 249 -9.51 1.80 2.22
N MET A 250 -9.81 2.72 3.14
CA MET A 250 -9.15 4.01 3.29
C MET A 250 -8.28 3.95 4.55
N TYR A 251 -7.05 4.43 4.46
CA TYR A 251 -6.15 4.52 5.60
C TYR A 251 -5.79 5.97 5.85
N HIS A 252 -6.03 6.49 7.05
CA HIS A 252 -5.50 7.79 7.47
C HIS A 252 -4.22 7.57 8.25
N PHE A 253 -3.22 8.41 8.01
CA PHE A 253 -1.93 8.30 8.69
C PHE A 253 -1.23 9.65 8.72
N GLN A 254 -0.24 9.76 9.59
CA GLN A 254 0.60 10.95 9.76
C GLN A 254 2.02 10.65 9.31
N VAL A 255 2.67 11.64 8.72
CA VAL A 255 4.06 11.55 8.27
C VAL A 255 4.81 12.77 8.79
N ALA A 256 6.06 12.57 9.19
CA ALA A 256 6.95 13.67 9.59
C ALA A 256 7.17 14.63 8.42
N GLU A 257 7.33 15.92 8.71
CA GLU A 257 7.56 16.95 7.68
C GLU A 257 8.75 16.62 6.77
N ASP A 258 9.84 16.09 7.33
CA ASP A 258 11.04 15.68 6.59
C ASP A 258 10.76 14.58 5.56
N ASP A 259 9.77 13.73 5.81
CA ASP A 259 9.38 12.61 4.95
C ASP A 259 8.37 13.03 3.86
N VAL A 260 7.82 14.26 3.91
CA VAL A 260 6.78 14.74 2.98
C VAL A 260 7.27 14.78 1.55
N GLU A 261 8.48 15.26 1.30
CA GLU A 261 9.05 15.31 -0.06
C GLU A 261 9.27 13.92 -0.66
N GLN A 262 9.53 12.93 0.20
CA GLN A 262 9.65 11.54 -0.21
C GLN A 262 8.27 10.92 -0.46
N LEU A 263 7.29 11.26 0.38
CA LEU A 263 5.90 10.93 0.18
C LEU A 263 5.39 11.52 -1.14
N LYS A 264 5.78 12.75 -1.52
CA LYS A 264 5.41 13.40 -2.80
C LYS A 264 5.83 12.61 -4.05
N LYS A 265 6.86 11.77 -3.94
CA LYS A 265 7.29 10.88 -5.04
C LYS A 265 6.30 9.71 -5.26
N ILE A 266 5.45 9.44 -4.26
CA ILE A 266 4.48 8.34 -4.22
C ILE A 266 3.04 8.88 -4.23
N LEU A 267 2.81 10.07 -3.67
CA LEU A 267 1.61 10.90 -3.84
C LEU A 267 1.43 11.14 -5.33
N MET A 268 0.18 11.02 -5.79
CA MET A 268 -0.23 11.09 -7.18
C MET A 268 0.56 12.10 -8.04
N PRO A 269 1.61 11.70 -8.77
CA PRO A 269 2.28 12.60 -9.69
C PRO A 269 1.43 12.65 -10.95
N GLY A 270 0.65 13.72 -11.11
CA GLY A 270 -0.06 14.04 -12.36
C GLY A 270 -1.36 13.28 -12.62
N ILE A 271 -1.97 12.63 -11.61
CA ILE A 271 -3.33 12.10 -11.75
C ILE A 271 -4.31 13.20 -11.33
N ASN A 272 -5.16 13.60 -12.26
CA ASN A 272 -6.25 14.54 -12.02
C ASN A 272 -7.24 13.98 -10.97
N TRP A 273 -7.56 14.78 -9.94
CA TRP A 273 -8.48 14.40 -8.87
C TRP A 273 -9.86 13.97 -9.40
N VAL A 274 -10.33 14.59 -10.49
CA VAL A 274 -11.58 14.22 -11.20
C VAL A 274 -11.55 12.78 -11.71
N VAL A 275 -10.37 12.25 -12.01
CA VAL A 275 -10.21 10.88 -12.48
C VAL A 275 -9.96 9.94 -11.30
N ALA A 276 -9.20 10.40 -10.29
CA ALA A 276 -8.87 9.60 -9.11
C ALA A 276 -10.10 9.31 -8.24
N PHE A 277 -11.00 10.27 -8.10
CA PHE A 277 -12.22 10.17 -7.28
C PHE A 277 -13.48 9.83 -8.07
N ALA A 278 -13.35 9.37 -9.32
CA ALA A 278 -14.50 8.82 -10.04
C ALA A 278 -14.96 7.51 -9.38
N ALA A 279 -16.25 7.43 -9.02
CA ALA A 279 -16.81 6.29 -8.30
C ALA A 279 -16.65 4.97 -9.08
N ASP A 280 -16.94 4.97 -10.38
CA ASP A 280 -16.75 3.81 -11.27
C ASP A 280 -15.30 3.30 -11.20
N ASN A 281 -14.32 4.20 -11.35
CA ASN A 281 -12.89 3.85 -11.31
C ASN A 281 -12.49 3.18 -9.99
N MET A 282 -13.02 3.66 -8.86
CA MET A 282 -12.68 3.10 -7.55
C MET A 282 -13.31 1.72 -7.34
N VAL A 283 -14.54 1.52 -7.82
CA VAL A 283 -15.25 0.24 -7.73
C VAL A 283 -14.64 -0.80 -8.67
N GLU A 284 -14.22 -0.42 -9.87
CA GLU A 284 -13.59 -1.29 -10.87
C GLU A 284 -12.13 -1.67 -10.55
N GLY A 285 -11.64 -1.29 -9.37
CA GLY A 285 -10.37 -1.79 -8.85
C GLY A 285 -9.14 -1.04 -9.33
N ARG A 286 -9.25 0.26 -9.62
CA ARG A 286 -8.07 1.11 -9.84
C ARG A 286 -7.04 1.00 -8.71
N PRO A 287 -5.76 1.30 -9.01
CA PRO A 287 -4.71 1.32 -8.00
C PRO A 287 -5.04 2.27 -6.84
N PRO A 288 -4.61 1.93 -5.61
CA PRO A 288 -4.72 2.84 -4.50
C PRO A 288 -3.84 4.07 -4.72
N PHE A 289 -4.26 5.19 -4.15
CA PHE A 289 -3.56 6.46 -4.29
C PHE A 289 -3.47 7.18 -2.95
N VAL A 290 -2.39 7.94 -2.76
CA VAL A 290 -2.20 8.77 -1.57
C VAL A 290 -2.58 10.21 -1.91
N THR A 291 -3.28 10.87 -0.98
CA THR A 291 -3.64 12.28 -1.05
C THR A 291 -3.66 12.90 0.35
N THR A 292 -3.84 14.21 0.46
CA THR A 292 -4.06 14.89 1.75
C THR A 292 -5.26 14.29 2.47
N ALA A 293 -5.17 14.12 3.79
CA ALA A 293 -6.26 13.57 4.57
C ALA A 293 -7.51 14.45 4.47
N MET A 294 -8.67 13.81 4.25
CA MET A 294 -9.99 14.45 4.30
C MET A 294 -10.93 13.61 5.16
N SER A 295 -12.00 14.24 5.66
CA SER A 295 -13.06 13.54 6.39
C SER A 295 -13.82 12.58 5.48
N LEU A 296 -14.61 11.66 6.04
CA LEU A 296 -15.47 10.80 5.22
C LEU A 296 -16.55 11.61 4.50
N THR A 297 -17.03 12.69 5.12
CA THR A 297 -17.97 13.64 4.50
C THR A 297 -17.35 14.32 3.29
N ASP A 298 -16.16 14.90 3.43
CA ASP A 298 -15.43 15.52 2.32
C ASP A 298 -15.07 14.51 1.22
N PHE A 299 -14.79 13.25 1.60
CA PHE A 299 -14.56 12.19 0.63
C PHE A 299 -15.80 11.95 -0.24
N ILE A 300 -16.99 11.82 0.37
CA ILE A 300 -18.24 11.65 -0.36
C ILE A 300 -18.56 12.87 -1.22
N GLU A 301 -18.37 14.10 -0.70
CA GLU A 301 -18.49 15.34 -1.47
C GLU A 301 -17.59 15.33 -2.71
N THR A 302 -16.34 14.89 -2.53
CA THR A 302 -15.36 14.78 -3.62
C THR A 302 -15.86 13.87 -4.74
N LEU A 303 -16.60 12.79 -4.43
CA LEU A 303 -17.17 11.91 -5.47
C LEU A 303 -18.18 12.62 -6.36
N PHE A 304 -19.08 13.41 -5.75
CA PHE A 304 -20.07 14.20 -6.50
C PHE A 304 -19.41 15.31 -7.29
N LEU A 305 -18.46 16.04 -6.68
CA LEU A 305 -17.68 17.07 -7.35
C LEU A 305 -16.90 16.49 -8.54
N SER A 306 -16.33 15.30 -8.39
CA SER A 306 -15.59 14.58 -9.42
C SER A 306 -16.51 14.22 -10.59
N ARG A 307 -17.71 13.69 -10.31
CA ARG A 307 -18.68 13.36 -11.37
C ARG A 307 -19.16 14.61 -12.11
N LYS A 308 -19.43 15.70 -11.38
CA LYS A 308 -19.84 16.99 -11.96
C LYS A 308 -18.74 17.59 -12.84
N ALA A 309 -17.50 17.62 -12.36
CA ALA A 309 -16.35 18.11 -13.11
C ALA A 309 -16.09 17.26 -14.38
N ALA A 310 -16.23 15.93 -14.30
CA ALA A 310 -16.13 15.07 -15.48
C ALA A 310 -17.21 15.39 -16.52
N ASN A 311 -18.44 15.68 -16.09
CA ASN A 311 -19.52 16.09 -16.97
C ASN A 311 -19.30 17.49 -17.57
N GLU A 312 -18.78 18.45 -16.79
CA GLU A 312 -18.37 19.77 -17.27
C GLU A 312 -17.28 19.66 -18.36
N ALA A 313 -16.29 18.81 -18.13
CA ALA A 313 -15.21 18.54 -19.08
C ALA A 313 -15.74 17.94 -20.40
N ALA A 314 -16.68 16.99 -20.31
CA ALA A 314 -17.31 16.38 -21.48
C ALA A 314 -18.14 17.38 -22.30
N ASN A 315 -18.69 18.41 -21.65
CA ASN A 315 -19.46 19.48 -22.29
C ASN A 315 -18.59 20.71 -22.65
N HIS A 316 -17.26 20.53 -22.77
CA HIS A 316 -16.30 21.59 -23.10
C HIS A 316 -16.34 22.82 -22.18
N THR A 317 -16.85 22.66 -20.96
CA THR A 317 -16.81 23.72 -19.95
C THR A 317 -15.48 23.67 -19.22
N ASN A 318 -14.78 24.80 -19.15
CA ASN A 318 -13.52 24.91 -18.44
C ASN A 318 -13.76 24.82 -16.92
N TRP A 319 -13.29 23.73 -16.32
CA TRP A 319 -13.24 23.57 -14.87
C TRP A 319 -11.81 23.89 -14.43
N LYS A 320 -11.59 25.10 -13.91
CA LYS A 320 -10.24 25.63 -13.57
C LYS A 320 -9.85 25.48 -12.10
N ASP A 321 -10.82 25.21 -11.23
CA ASP A 321 -10.60 25.24 -9.79
C ASP A 321 -10.09 23.91 -9.24
N ASP A 322 -9.10 24.00 -8.37
CA ASP A 322 -8.56 22.86 -7.63
C ASP A 322 -9.54 22.32 -6.58
N LEU A 323 -9.36 21.07 -6.20
CA LEU A 323 -10.21 20.36 -5.25
C LEU A 323 -10.45 21.12 -3.91
N PRO A 324 -9.42 21.73 -3.26
CA PRO A 324 -9.65 22.46 -2.01
C PRO A 324 -10.59 23.67 -2.18
N ILE A 325 -10.52 24.37 -3.32
CA ILE A 325 -11.40 25.51 -3.62
C ILE A 325 -12.85 25.01 -3.76
N ARG A 326 -13.05 23.90 -4.47
CA ARG A 326 -14.38 23.31 -4.68
C ARG A 326 -15.00 22.76 -3.40
N LEU A 327 -14.21 22.10 -2.55
CA LEU A 327 -14.66 21.63 -1.24
C LEU A 327 -15.00 22.79 -0.29
N GLY A 328 -14.26 23.90 -0.36
CA GLY A 328 -14.53 25.09 0.45
C GLY A 328 -15.81 25.84 0.09
N ASN A 329 -16.35 25.64 -1.11
CA ASN A 329 -17.51 26.38 -1.61
C ASN A 329 -18.74 25.49 -1.76
N LYS A 330 -19.71 25.67 -0.84
CA LYS A 330 -20.97 24.92 -0.78
C LYS A 330 -21.80 25.02 -2.07
N ASN A 331 -21.66 26.08 -2.87
CA ASN A 331 -22.40 26.20 -4.12
C ASN A 331 -21.97 25.15 -5.14
N TYR A 332 -20.68 24.77 -5.17
CA TYR A 332 -20.21 23.68 -6.02
C TYR A 332 -20.80 22.34 -5.56
N VAL A 333 -20.83 22.09 -4.25
CA VAL A 333 -21.41 20.86 -3.69
C VAL A 333 -22.91 20.79 -3.98
N LYS A 334 -23.67 21.88 -3.73
CA LYS A 334 -25.09 21.99 -4.09
C LYS A 334 -25.33 21.71 -5.57
N ALA A 335 -24.53 22.31 -6.45
CA ALA A 335 -24.66 22.09 -7.89
C ALA A 335 -24.30 20.66 -8.32
N ALA A 336 -23.36 20.00 -7.64
CA ALA A 336 -22.97 18.62 -7.93
C ALA A 336 -24.05 17.61 -7.50
N ILE A 337 -24.67 17.79 -6.33
CA ILE A 337 -25.71 16.89 -5.82
C ILE A 337 -27.11 17.22 -6.36
N GLY A 338 -27.33 18.45 -6.83
CA GLY A 338 -28.62 18.92 -7.36
C GLY A 338 -28.99 18.36 -8.73
N VAL A 339 -28.03 17.82 -9.49
CA VAL A 339 -28.30 17.21 -10.80
C VAL A 339 -28.65 15.73 -10.62
N THR A 340 -29.94 15.40 -10.76
CA THR A 340 -30.49 14.06 -10.46
C THR A 340 -29.72 12.90 -11.09
N HIS A 341 -29.41 12.96 -12.39
CA HIS A 341 -28.73 11.84 -13.05
C HIS A 341 -27.28 11.67 -12.57
N LEU A 342 -26.51 12.76 -12.42
CA LEU A 342 -25.14 12.72 -11.89
C LEU A 342 -25.10 12.26 -10.43
N ARG A 343 -26.08 12.70 -9.63
CA ARG A 343 -26.24 12.22 -8.26
C ARG A 343 -26.49 10.72 -8.23
N ASN A 344 -27.44 10.23 -9.02
CA ASN A 344 -27.80 8.82 -9.06
C ASN A 344 -26.62 7.95 -9.54
N ASP A 345 -25.79 8.46 -10.46
CA ASP A 345 -24.55 7.81 -10.91
C ASP A 345 -23.58 7.55 -9.75
N VAL A 346 -23.40 8.49 -8.83
CA VAL A 346 -22.55 8.28 -7.65
C VAL A 346 -23.25 7.38 -6.63
N MET A 347 -24.54 7.64 -6.37
CA MET A 347 -25.33 6.93 -5.35
C MET A 347 -25.42 5.42 -5.57
N LYS A 348 -25.44 4.96 -6.83
CA LYS A 348 -25.48 3.53 -7.15
C LYS A 348 -24.27 2.77 -6.61
N HIS A 349 -23.12 3.44 -6.46
CA HIS A 349 -21.89 2.84 -5.92
C HIS A 349 -21.76 2.96 -4.42
N LEU A 350 -22.59 3.73 -3.72
CA LEU A 350 -22.45 3.91 -2.27
C LEU A 350 -23.02 2.70 -1.52
N THR A 351 -22.32 2.26 -0.47
CA THR A 351 -22.87 1.32 0.52
C THR A 351 -23.94 1.99 1.38
N ALA A 352 -24.66 1.24 2.21
CA ALA A 352 -25.60 1.81 3.19
C ALA A 352 -24.93 2.89 4.06
N ARG A 353 -23.69 2.64 4.53
CA ARG A 353 -22.89 3.64 5.26
C ARG A 353 -22.60 4.88 4.40
N GLY A 354 -22.23 4.69 3.13
CA GLY A 354 -21.97 5.82 2.23
C GLY A 354 -23.22 6.68 1.99
N ARG A 355 -24.40 6.06 1.89
CA ARG A 355 -25.68 6.76 1.75
C ARG A 355 -26.04 7.56 2.99
N ASN A 356 -25.77 7.03 4.19
CA ASN A 356 -25.96 7.80 5.43
C ASN A 356 -25.04 9.02 5.50
N ILE A 357 -23.78 8.88 5.08
CA ILE A 357 -22.85 10.02 4.99
C ILE A 357 -23.32 11.04 3.95
N TYR A 358 -23.91 10.58 2.83
CA TYR A 358 -24.50 11.48 1.84
C TYR A 358 -25.62 12.36 2.41
N GLU A 359 -26.45 11.88 3.34
CA GLU A 359 -27.45 12.73 3.98
C GLU A 359 -26.80 13.86 4.81
N VAL A 360 -25.64 13.60 5.44
CA VAL A 360 -24.84 14.65 6.09
C VAL A 360 -24.29 15.65 5.08
N VAL A 361 -23.79 15.17 3.93
CA VAL A 361 -23.32 16.03 2.83
C VAL A 361 -24.44 16.93 2.32
N LYS A 362 -25.64 16.38 2.14
CA LYS A 362 -26.83 17.13 1.72
C LYS A 362 -27.19 18.20 2.74
N ALA A 363 -27.31 17.84 4.02
CA ALA A 363 -27.60 18.79 5.09
C ALA A 363 -26.55 19.91 5.15
N ARG A 364 -25.26 19.56 5.11
CA ARG A 364 -24.13 20.50 5.10
C ARG A 364 -24.16 21.45 3.91
N ALA A 365 -24.47 20.93 2.72
CA ALA A 365 -24.58 21.72 1.50
C ALA A 365 -25.72 22.74 1.61
N TYR A 366 -26.91 22.33 2.05
CA TYR A 366 -28.09 23.20 2.17
C TYR A 366 -28.15 24.06 3.43
N GLY A 367 -27.22 23.86 4.38
CA GLY A 367 -27.17 24.64 5.61
C GLY A 367 -28.13 24.15 6.68
N GLU A 368 -28.57 22.90 6.58
CA GLU A 368 -29.41 22.22 7.57
C GLU A 368 -28.53 21.75 8.76
N PRO A 369 -29.10 21.55 9.95
CA PRO A 369 -28.38 20.98 11.09
C PRO A 369 -27.86 19.57 10.79
N TYR A 370 -26.61 19.28 11.15
CA TYR A 370 -26.01 17.95 10.96
C TYR A 370 -24.98 17.62 12.04
N THR A 371 -24.72 16.33 12.21
CA THR A 371 -23.65 15.79 13.06
C THR A 371 -22.60 15.12 12.18
N GLU A 372 -21.32 15.44 12.36
CA GLU A 372 -20.24 14.73 11.66
C GLU A 372 -20.16 13.26 12.09
N ILE A 373 -19.89 12.38 11.11
CA ILE A 373 -19.82 10.91 11.27
C ILE A 373 -18.39 10.42 11.10
#